data_AF-A0A8J8FWJ1-F1
#
_entry.id   AF-A0A8J8FWJ1-F1
#
_cell.length_a   1.000
_cell.length_b   1.000
_cell.length_c   1.000
_cell.angle_alpha   90.00
_cell.angle_beta   90.00
_cell.angle_gamma   90.00
#
_symmetry.space_group_name_H-M   'P 1'
#
loop_
_entity.id
_entity.type
_entity.pdbx_description
1 polymer ?
#
loop_
_entity_poly.entity_id
_entity_poly.type
_entity_poly.pdbx_seq_one_letter_code
_entity_poly.pdbx_strand_id
1 'polypeptide(L)'
;MLQLYQLSEWLICIGVNENITGRIAYVIITFLPPLGYYLSTRIVQWKFPDYWIGFAATTAFSLYYLIIPNSVNLIDCNPLYAIYKHNLSIYYGIYYIGILAYSILFLVAHTIWKKEKIERKLSILLLVGYLSFLVPMYLMVLIDSSFINTVTSIMCKYALLLAVTLGVFSFIKPKNKQLKLNVKTTD
;
A
#
# COMPACT_ATOMS: atom_id res chain seq x y z
N MET A 1 7.73 -1.43 -5.87
CA MET A 1 6.40 -0.83 -6.10
C MET A 1 6.39 0.65 -5.80
N LEU A 2 6.70 1.09 -4.58
CA LEU A 2 6.71 2.52 -4.23
C LEU A 2 7.59 3.40 -5.14
N GLN A 3 8.83 2.96 -5.40
CA GLN A 3 9.77 3.66 -6.29
C GLN A 3 9.29 3.70 -7.75
N LEU A 4 8.66 2.62 -8.23
CA LEU A 4 8.10 2.58 -9.59
C LEU A 4 6.94 3.56 -9.74
N TYR A 5 6.13 3.72 -8.69
CA TYR A 5 5.06 4.71 -8.66
C TYR A 5 5.65 6.13 -8.69
N GLN A 6 6.65 6.43 -7.86
CA GLN A 6 7.33 7.74 -7.86
C GLN A 6 7.97 8.07 -9.21
N LEU A 7 8.61 7.08 -9.85
CA LEU A 7 9.14 7.22 -11.19
C LEU A 7 8.03 7.50 -12.21
N SER A 8 6.90 6.79 -12.09
CA SER A 8 5.75 6.99 -12.99
C SER A 8 5.16 8.39 -12.84
N GLU A 9 5.03 8.91 -11.62
CA GLU A 9 4.58 10.30 -11.39
C GLU A 9 5.53 11.32 -12.01
N TRP A 10 6.85 11.11 -11.86
CA TRP A 10 7.84 11.99 -12.48
C TRP A 10 7.74 11.98 -14.00
N LEU A 11 7.59 10.79 -14.61
CA LEU A 11 7.41 10.63 -16.06
C LEU A 11 6.12 11.31 -16.58
N ILE A 12 5.04 11.26 -15.81
CA ILE A 12 3.78 11.95 -16.14
C ILE A 12 3.99 13.47 -16.13
N CYS A 13 4.65 14.02 -15.10
CA CYS A 13 4.85 15.47 -15.00
C CYS A 13 5.79 16.05 -16.05
N ILE A 14 6.69 15.26 -16.64
CA ILE A 14 7.51 15.69 -17.78
C ILE A 14 6.80 15.50 -19.15
N GLY A 15 5.52 15.12 -19.14
CA GLY A 15 4.70 14.98 -20.35
C GLY A 15 4.96 13.71 -21.17
N VAL A 16 5.64 12.70 -20.60
CA VAL A 16 5.89 11.43 -21.30
C VAL A 16 4.63 10.58 -21.27
N ASN A 17 3.87 10.64 -22.36
CA ASN A 17 2.70 9.80 -22.64
C ASN A 17 1.78 9.64 -21.40
N GLU A 18 1.24 10.77 -20.95
CA GLU A 18 0.51 10.93 -19.69
C GLU A 18 -0.58 9.88 -19.49
N ASN A 19 -1.24 9.47 -20.56
CA ASN A 19 -2.30 8.46 -20.53
C ASN A 19 -1.74 7.06 -20.21
N ILE A 20 -0.71 6.59 -20.94
CA ILE A 20 -0.13 5.26 -20.69
C ILE A 20 0.58 5.23 -19.33
N THR A 21 1.38 6.25 -19.03
CA THR A 21 2.15 6.32 -17.79
C THR A 21 1.23 6.45 -16.57
N GLY A 22 0.15 7.22 -16.67
CA GLY A 22 -0.89 7.33 -15.64
C GLY A 22 -1.57 5.98 -15.35
N ARG A 23 -1.86 5.20 -16.38
CA ARG A 23 -2.46 3.86 -16.22
C ARG A 23 -1.50 2.89 -15.55
N ILE A 24 -0.22 2.92 -15.92
CA ILE A 24 0.82 2.11 -15.27
C ILE A 24 0.97 2.50 -13.80
N ALA A 25 0.99 3.80 -13.49
CA ALA A 25 1.03 4.30 -12.12
C ALA A 25 -0.14 3.76 -11.28
N TYR A 26 -1.36 3.79 -11.85
CA TYR A 26 -2.56 3.26 -11.20
C TYR A 26 -2.49 1.75 -10.96
N VAL A 27 -1.97 0.97 -11.92
CA VAL A 27 -1.74 -0.45 -11.71
C VAL A 27 -0.79 -0.65 -10.52
N ILE A 28 0.37 0.01 -10.52
CA ILE A 28 1.37 -0.13 -9.45
C ILE A 28 0.77 0.18 -8.07
N ILE A 29 -0.01 1.25 -7.94
CA ILE A 29 -0.56 1.66 -6.65
C ILE A 29 -1.74 0.79 -6.21
N THR A 30 -2.49 0.18 -7.13
CA THR A 30 -3.56 -0.76 -6.81
C THR A 30 -3.03 -2.02 -6.11
N PHE A 31 -1.78 -2.42 -6.39
CA PHE A 31 -1.10 -3.54 -5.73
C PHE A 31 -0.60 -3.22 -4.32
N LEU A 32 -0.57 -1.95 -3.90
CA LEU A 32 0.01 -1.54 -2.63
C LEU A 32 -0.79 -2.01 -1.40
N PRO A 33 -2.13 -1.85 -1.34
CA PRO A 33 -2.92 -2.33 -0.18
C PRO A 33 -2.84 -3.84 0.05
N PRO A 34 -3.01 -4.72 -0.96
CA PRO A 34 -2.88 -6.18 -0.78
C PRO A 34 -1.48 -6.61 -0.35
N LEU A 35 -0.42 -5.94 -0.86
CA LEU A 35 0.94 -6.20 -0.39
C LEU A 35 1.12 -5.81 1.08
N GLY A 36 0.51 -4.71 1.51
CA GLY A 36 0.48 -4.31 2.91
C GLY A 36 -0.26 -5.32 3.79
N TYR A 37 -1.41 -5.81 3.34
CA TYR A 37 -2.15 -6.86 4.01
C TYR A 37 -1.34 -8.16 4.10
N TYR A 38 -0.72 -8.58 3.00
CA TYR A 38 0.15 -9.75 2.96
C TYR A 38 1.31 -9.62 3.94
N LEU A 39 1.95 -8.44 4.03
CA LEU A 39 2.99 -8.21 5.04
C LEU A 39 2.43 -8.36 6.47
N SER A 40 1.23 -7.84 6.72
CA SER A 40 0.55 -7.95 8.02
C SER A 40 0.27 -9.41 8.42
N THR A 41 -0.20 -10.25 7.49
CA THR A 41 -0.44 -11.67 7.77
C THR A 41 0.87 -12.44 8.04
N ARG A 42 1.97 -12.08 7.35
CA ARG A 42 3.30 -12.66 7.60
C ARG A 42 3.88 -12.28 8.96
N ILE A 43 3.68 -11.04 9.43
CA ILE A 43 4.12 -10.62 10.76
C ILE A 43 3.30 -11.32 11.85
N VAL A 44 1.99 -11.47 11.64
CA VAL A 44 1.10 -12.16 12.58
C VAL A 44 1.29 -13.68 12.54
N GLN A 45 1.99 -14.22 11.55
CA GLN A 45 2.10 -15.67 11.27
C GLN A 45 0.72 -16.33 11.03
N TRP A 46 -0.17 -15.60 10.38
CA TRP A 46 -1.50 -16.10 10.04
C TRP A 46 -1.40 -17.20 8.98
N LYS A 47 -2.11 -18.30 9.19
CA LYS A 47 -2.03 -19.49 8.33
C LYS A 47 -3.07 -19.52 7.21
N PHE A 48 -4.15 -18.73 7.32
CA PHE A 48 -5.20 -18.76 6.32
C PHE A 48 -4.82 -17.91 5.09
N PRO A 49 -5.15 -18.38 3.88
CA PRO A 49 -4.85 -17.68 2.62
C PRO A 49 -5.91 -16.62 2.27
N ASP A 50 -6.40 -15.87 3.25
CA ASP A 50 -7.38 -14.79 3.06
C ASP A 50 -6.87 -13.64 2.17
N TYR A 51 -5.56 -13.44 2.11
CA TYR A 51 -4.92 -12.44 1.26
C TYR A 51 -5.22 -12.59 -0.24
N TRP A 52 -5.60 -13.79 -0.70
CA TRP A 52 -5.96 -14.01 -2.11
C TRP A 52 -7.14 -13.17 -2.58
N ILE A 53 -8.09 -12.85 -1.68
CA ILE A 53 -9.26 -12.03 -2.02
C ILE A 53 -8.80 -10.61 -2.41
N GLY A 54 -7.84 -10.07 -1.66
CA GLY A 54 -7.24 -8.77 -1.97
C GLY A 54 -6.57 -8.77 -3.34
N PHE A 55 -5.75 -9.79 -3.62
CA PHE A 55 -5.08 -9.92 -4.92
C PHE A 55 -6.04 -10.15 -6.10
N ALA A 56 -7.14 -10.88 -5.89
CA ALA A 56 -8.17 -11.07 -6.91
C ALA A 56 -8.82 -9.73 -7.28
N ALA A 57 -9.20 -8.93 -6.28
CA ALA A 57 -9.75 -7.59 -6.49
C ALA A 57 -8.74 -6.66 -7.16
N THR A 58 -7.47 -6.69 -6.75
CA THR A 58 -6.38 -5.94 -7.41
C THR A 58 -6.26 -6.28 -8.89
N THR A 59 -6.32 -7.56 -9.22
CA THR A 59 -6.18 -8.03 -10.59
C THR A 59 -7.34 -7.52 -11.43
N ALA A 60 -8.57 -7.58 -10.91
CA ALA A 60 -9.75 -7.03 -11.59
C ALA A 60 -9.63 -5.53 -11.88
N PHE A 61 -9.27 -4.71 -10.87
CA PHE A 61 -9.08 -3.27 -11.05
C PHE A 61 -7.91 -2.96 -12.00
N SER A 62 -6.79 -3.68 -11.89
CA SER A 62 -5.63 -3.49 -12.75
C SER A 62 -5.95 -3.79 -14.21
N LEU A 63 -6.70 -4.87 -14.47
CA LEU A 63 -7.14 -5.24 -15.81
C LEU A 63 -8.08 -4.18 -16.39
N TYR A 64 -9.00 -3.66 -15.59
CA TYR A 64 -9.89 -2.57 -15.99
C TYR A 64 -9.11 -1.33 -16.45
N TYR A 65 -8.15 -0.87 -15.63
CA TYR A 65 -7.32 0.29 -15.97
C TYR A 65 -6.40 0.03 -17.17
N LEU A 66 -5.95 -1.21 -17.41
CA LEU A 66 -5.12 -1.59 -18.57
C LEU A 66 -5.90 -1.78 -19.87
N ILE A 67 -7.19 -2.08 -19.83
CA ILE A 67 -8.01 -2.29 -21.04
C ILE A 67 -8.65 -0.98 -21.50
N ILE A 68 -9.12 -0.13 -20.59
CA ILE A 68 -9.90 1.07 -20.95
C ILE A 68 -8.97 2.29 -21.10
N PRO A 69 -8.81 2.85 -22.32
CA PRO A 69 -7.84 3.92 -22.59
C PRO A 69 -8.24 5.31 -22.07
N ASN A 70 -9.49 5.51 -21.63
CA ASN A 70 -9.97 6.77 -21.04
C ASN A 70 -10.30 6.62 -19.54
N SER A 71 -9.72 5.62 -18.87
CA SER A 71 -10.01 5.34 -17.46
C SER A 71 -9.37 6.33 -16.49
N VAL A 72 -8.25 6.94 -16.88
CA VAL A 72 -7.45 7.84 -16.06
C VAL A 72 -7.02 9.02 -16.93
N ASN A 73 -7.52 10.22 -16.59
CA ASN A 73 -7.09 11.46 -17.22
C ASN A 73 -6.34 12.31 -16.19
N LEU A 74 -5.17 12.80 -16.57
CA LEU A 74 -4.43 13.78 -15.78
C LEU A 74 -5.18 15.11 -15.84
N ILE A 75 -5.45 15.69 -14.68
CA ILE A 75 -6.05 17.03 -14.57
C ILE A 75 -4.95 18.06 -14.35
N ASP A 76 -4.02 17.74 -13.45
CA ASP A 76 -2.94 18.64 -13.06
C ASP A 76 -1.76 17.82 -12.52
N CYS A 77 -0.54 18.28 -12.81
CA CYS A 77 0.70 17.66 -12.33
C CYS A 77 1.53 18.71 -11.60
N ASN A 78 1.58 18.57 -10.28
CA ASN A 78 2.40 19.38 -9.41
C ASN A 78 3.59 18.53 -8.94
N PRO A 79 4.81 19.08 -8.74
CA PRO A 79 5.93 18.30 -8.18
C PRO A 79 5.59 17.68 -6.81
N LEU A 80 4.65 18.32 -6.10
CA LEU A 80 4.16 17.85 -4.81
C LEU A 80 3.07 16.78 -4.92
N TYR A 81 2.26 16.79 -5.99
CA TYR A 81 1.16 15.84 -6.16
C TYR A 81 0.59 15.83 -7.60
N ALA A 82 0.07 14.69 -8.04
CA ALA A 82 -0.67 14.57 -9.30
C ALA A 82 -2.17 14.36 -9.05
N ILE A 83 -3.01 15.04 -9.83
CA ILE A 83 -4.48 14.97 -9.75
C ILE A 83 -5.01 14.18 -10.94
N TYR A 84 -5.78 13.13 -10.65
CA TYR A 84 -6.36 12.26 -11.67
C TYR A 84 -7.88 12.26 -11.62
N LYS A 85 -8.52 12.38 -12.79
CA LYS A 85 -9.95 12.13 -12.96
C LYS A 85 -10.18 10.69 -13.41
N HIS A 86 -11.06 9.99 -12.71
CA HIS A 86 -11.37 8.60 -13.00
C HIS A 86 -12.86 8.33 -12.73
N ASN A 87 -13.50 7.60 -13.65
CA ASN A 87 -14.95 7.38 -13.62
C ASN A 87 -15.42 6.47 -12.47
N LEU A 88 -14.52 5.66 -11.89
CA LEU A 88 -14.78 4.74 -10.78
C LEU A 88 -14.12 5.18 -9.47
N SER A 89 -13.89 6.48 -9.27
CA SER A 89 -13.19 7.03 -8.09
C SER A 89 -13.77 6.55 -6.76
N ILE A 90 -15.11 6.48 -6.65
CA ILE A 90 -15.80 6.04 -5.43
C ILE A 90 -15.53 4.56 -5.16
N TYR A 91 -15.73 3.68 -6.15
CA TYR A 91 -15.52 2.24 -6.00
C TYR A 91 -14.06 1.90 -5.70
N TYR A 92 -13.14 2.58 -6.39
CA TYR A 92 -11.71 2.42 -6.16
C TYR A 92 -11.31 2.90 -4.75
N GLY A 93 -11.87 4.02 -4.29
CA GLY A 93 -11.68 4.52 -2.93
C GLY A 93 -12.18 3.54 -1.86
N ILE A 94 -13.38 2.97 -2.05
CA ILE A 94 -13.95 1.95 -1.15
C ILE A 94 -13.04 0.71 -1.09
N TYR A 95 -12.58 0.22 -2.25
CA TYR A 95 -11.64 -0.89 -2.31
C TYR A 95 -10.33 -0.57 -1.56
N TYR A 96 -9.74 0.59 -1.85
CA TYR A 96 -8.43 0.97 -1.32
C TYR A 96 -8.47 1.19 0.19
N ILE A 97 -9.43 2.00 0.67
CA ILE A 97 -9.63 2.25 2.10
C ILE A 97 -10.12 0.98 2.80
N GLY A 98 -10.98 0.19 2.17
CA GLY A 98 -11.50 -1.06 2.73
C GLY A 98 -10.40 -2.07 3.05
N ILE A 99 -9.48 -2.33 2.11
CA ILE A 99 -8.35 -3.23 2.35
C ILE A 99 -7.39 -2.66 3.39
N LEU A 100 -7.10 -1.36 3.36
CA LEU A 100 -6.25 -0.73 4.36
C LEU A 100 -6.85 -0.81 5.76
N ALA A 101 -8.12 -0.45 5.92
CA ALA A 101 -8.85 -0.53 7.18
C ALA A 101 -8.88 -1.97 7.71
N TYR A 102 -9.19 -2.94 6.83
CA TYR A 102 -9.15 -4.36 7.19
C TYR A 102 -7.76 -4.79 7.67
N SER A 103 -6.69 -4.37 6.97
CA SER A 103 -5.30 -4.67 7.35
C SER A 103 -4.95 -4.12 8.73
N ILE A 104 -5.36 -2.88 9.02
CA ILE A 104 -5.12 -2.22 10.31
C ILE A 104 -5.91 -2.93 11.42
N LEU A 105 -7.21 -3.17 11.23
CA LEU A 105 -8.05 -3.86 12.21
C LEU A 105 -7.52 -5.26 12.51
N PHE A 106 -7.14 -6.00 11.48
CA PHE A 106 -6.53 -7.32 11.60
C PHE A 106 -5.23 -7.25 12.41
N LEU A 107 -4.37 -6.27 12.13
CA LEU A 107 -3.12 -6.07 12.84
C LEU A 107 -3.33 -5.69 14.31
N VAL A 108 -4.25 -4.77 14.62
CA VAL A 108 -4.59 -4.38 16.00
C VAL A 108 -5.11 -5.57 16.79
N ALA A 109 -6.10 -6.28 16.22
CA ALA A 109 -6.74 -7.42 16.87
C ALA A 109 -5.71 -8.48 17.26
N HIS A 110 -4.76 -8.80 16.38
CA HIS A 110 -3.76 -9.83 16.67
C HIS A 110 -2.56 -9.33 17.48
N THR A 111 -2.24 -8.04 17.43
CA THR A 111 -1.12 -7.46 18.21
C THR A 111 -1.35 -7.55 19.71
N ILE A 112 -2.60 -7.40 20.17
CA ILE A 112 -2.98 -7.47 21.59
C ILE A 112 -2.73 -8.87 22.17
N TRP A 113 -2.84 -9.92 21.35
CA TRP A 113 -2.74 -11.32 21.78
C TRP A 113 -1.32 -11.90 21.66
N LYS A 114 -0.35 -11.13 21.13
CA LYS A 114 1.02 -11.59 20.90
C LYS A 114 1.86 -11.53 22.18
N LYS A 115 2.40 -12.69 22.58
CA LYS A 115 3.33 -12.83 23.70
C LYS A 115 4.79 -12.48 23.33
N GLU A 116 5.19 -12.65 22.07
CA GLU A 116 6.57 -12.38 21.65
C GLU A 116 6.85 -10.87 21.48
N LYS A 117 7.86 -10.36 22.21
CA LYS A 117 8.25 -8.94 22.18
C LYS A 117 8.66 -8.44 20.79
N ILE A 118 9.26 -9.30 19.97
CA ILE A 118 9.78 -8.93 18.65
C ILE A 118 8.66 -8.76 17.62
N GLU A 119 7.77 -9.73 17.52
CA GLU A 119 6.62 -9.67 16.60
C GLU A 119 5.71 -8.49 16.97
N ARG A 120 5.48 -8.28 18.27
CA ARG A 120 4.74 -7.12 18.77
C ARG A 120 5.39 -5.79 18.38
N LYS A 121 6.72 -5.66 18.48
CA LYS A 121 7.44 -4.45 18.02
C LYS A 121 7.27 -4.20 16.52
N LEU A 122 7.37 -5.24 15.70
CA LEU A 122 7.17 -5.16 14.25
C LEU A 122 5.74 -4.77 13.89
N SER A 123 4.73 -5.37 14.53
CA SER A 123 3.33 -5.01 14.31
C SER A 123 3.04 -3.57 14.72
N ILE A 124 3.57 -3.12 15.86
CA ILE A 124 3.41 -1.72 16.31
C ILE A 124 4.10 -0.76 15.32
N LEU A 125 5.30 -1.09 14.85
CA LEU A 125 6.01 -0.26 13.86
C LEU A 125 5.21 -0.15 12.55
N LEU A 126 4.64 -1.24 12.06
CA LEU A 126 3.80 -1.24 10.87
C LEU A 126 2.51 -0.44 11.09
N LEU A 127 1.88 -0.57 12.27
CA LEU A 127 0.68 0.18 12.65
C LEU A 127 0.95 1.69 12.71
N VAL A 128 2.05 2.09 13.36
CA VAL A 128 2.50 3.49 13.41
C VAL A 128 2.75 4.01 12.00
N GLY A 129 3.31 3.16 11.14
CA GLY A 129 3.47 3.45 9.72
C GLY A 129 2.16 3.70 8.99
N TYR A 130 1.16 2.84 9.19
CA TYR A 130 -0.18 3.05 8.61
C TYR A 130 -0.82 4.35 9.11
N LEU A 131 -0.72 4.63 10.40
CA LEU A 131 -1.25 5.85 10.99
C LEU A 131 -0.50 7.10 10.53
N SER A 132 0.82 7.04 10.33
CA SER A 132 1.63 8.21 9.98
C SER A 132 1.30 8.78 8.61
N PHE A 133 0.78 7.99 7.68
CA PHE A 133 0.30 8.50 6.39
C PHE A 133 -1.23 8.66 6.33
N LEU A 134 -2.00 7.87 7.09
CA LEU A 134 -3.47 7.99 7.11
C LEU A 134 -3.93 9.25 7.82
N VAL A 135 -3.32 9.59 8.95
CA VAL A 135 -3.75 10.74 9.76
C VAL A 135 -3.56 12.07 9.01
N PRO A 136 -2.37 12.37 8.42
CA PRO A 136 -2.22 13.59 7.63
C PRO A 136 -3.12 13.63 6.41
N MET A 137 -3.35 12.47 5.78
CA MET A 137 -4.23 12.37 4.60
C MET A 137 -5.69 12.69 4.96
N TYR A 138 -6.21 12.10 6.03
CA TYR A 138 -7.59 12.34 6.45
C TYR A 138 -7.79 13.79 6.90
N LEU A 139 -6.80 14.37 7.60
CA LEU A 139 -6.81 15.79 7.95
C LEU A 139 -6.90 16.69 6.71
N MET A 140 -6.15 16.40 5.65
CA MET A 140 -6.21 17.18 4.40
C MET A 140 -7.58 17.06 3.72
N VAL A 141 -8.16 15.85 3.66
CA VAL A 141 -9.49 15.63 3.07
C VAL A 141 -10.60 16.32 3.87
N LEU A 142 -10.47 16.42 5.20
CA LEU A 142 -11.41 17.16 6.04
C LEU A 142 -11.37 18.68 5.80
N ILE A 143 -10.19 19.22 5.48
CA ILE A 143 -10.03 20.64 5.15
C ILE A 143 -10.60 20.93 3.76
N ASP A 144 -10.32 20.08 2.78
CA ASP A 144 -10.87 20.20 1.44
C ASP A 144 -11.09 18.84 0.76
N SER A 145 -12.34 18.59 0.38
CA SER A 145 -12.78 17.39 -0.34
C SER A 145 -12.16 17.21 -1.73
N SER A 146 -11.58 18.28 -2.31
CA SER A 146 -10.88 18.22 -3.60
C SER A 146 -9.63 17.33 -3.54
N PHE A 147 -9.05 17.13 -2.35
CA PHE A 147 -7.83 16.33 -2.16
C PHE A 147 -8.02 14.83 -2.34
N ILE A 148 -9.25 14.32 -2.47
CA ILE A 148 -9.54 12.88 -2.66
C ILE A 148 -8.78 12.32 -3.88
N ASN A 149 -8.64 13.11 -4.95
CA ASN A 149 -7.94 12.69 -6.16
C ASN A 149 -6.41 12.71 -6.04
N THR A 150 -5.92 13.31 -4.95
CA THR A 150 -4.50 13.56 -4.64
C THR A 150 -3.97 12.61 -3.56
N VAL A 151 -4.89 11.97 -2.83
CA VAL A 151 -4.65 11.06 -1.70
C VAL A 151 -3.55 10.05 -2.00
N THR A 152 -3.63 9.37 -3.13
CA THR A 152 -2.73 8.27 -3.46
C THR A 152 -1.28 8.74 -3.64
N SER A 153 -1.07 9.93 -4.22
CA SER A 153 0.25 10.55 -4.38
C SER A 153 0.89 10.91 -3.03
N ILE A 154 0.11 11.59 -2.19
CA ILE A 154 0.56 12.05 -0.86
C ILE A 154 0.89 10.86 0.03
N MET A 155 0.01 9.84 0.08
CA MET A 155 0.23 8.63 0.87
C MET A 155 1.54 7.92 0.49
N CYS A 156 1.85 7.87 -0.81
CA CYS A 156 3.04 7.19 -1.32
C CYS A 156 4.34 7.88 -0.84
N LYS A 157 4.36 9.21 -0.73
CA LYS A 157 5.52 9.97 -0.21
C LYS A 157 5.79 9.69 1.26
N TYR A 158 4.75 9.64 2.09
CA TYR A 158 4.89 9.27 3.50
C TYR A 158 5.23 7.79 3.70
N ALA A 159 4.70 6.90 2.85
CA ALA A 159 5.01 5.48 2.88
C ALA A 159 6.50 5.18 2.58
N LEU A 160 7.21 6.06 1.89
CA LEU A 160 8.65 5.91 1.62
C LEU A 160 9.46 5.96 2.92
N LEU A 161 9.13 6.89 3.82
CA LEU A 161 9.78 7.02 5.12
C LEU A 161 9.57 5.76 5.97
N LEU A 162 8.35 5.21 5.94
CA LEU A 162 8.06 3.94 6.60
C LEU A 162 8.87 2.78 5.99
N ALA A 163 8.95 2.70 4.66
CA ALA A 163 9.70 1.64 3.99
C ALA A 163 11.20 1.70 4.33
N VAL A 164 11.78 2.90 4.41
CA VAL A 164 13.18 3.09 4.83
C VAL A 164 13.38 2.65 6.27
N THR A 165 12.50 3.05 7.21
CA THR A 165 12.62 2.65 8.62
C THR A 165 12.47 1.14 8.82
N LEU A 166 11.52 0.49 8.13
CA LEU A 166 11.38 -0.96 8.12
C LEU A 166 12.58 -1.66 7.49
N GLY A 167 13.11 -1.14 6.38
CA GLY A 167 14.30 -1.66 5.73
C GLY A 167 15.51 -1.63 6.66
N VAL A 168 15.80 -0.47 7.24
CA VAL A 168 16.89 -0.30 8.23
C VAL A 168 16.70 -1.24 9.42
N PHE A 169 15.49 -1.36 9.97
CA PHE A 169 15.20 -2.30 11.06
C PHE A 169 15.41 -3.77 10.67
N SER A 170 15.09 -4.12 9.41
CA SER A 170 15.32 -5.45 8.87
C SER A 170 16.82 -5.77 8.75
N PHE A 171 17.64 -4.81 8.32
CA PHE A 171 19.09 -4.97 8.21
C PHE A 171 19.84 -4.96 9.55
N ILE A 172 19.39 -4.16 10.52
CA ILE A 172 20.00 -4.08 11.86
C ILE A 172 19.78 -5.37 12.66
N LYS A 173 18.74 -6.16 12.34
CA LYS A 173 18.50 -7.43 13.00
C LYS A 173 19.49 -8.47 12.45
N PRO A 174 20.44 -8.99 13.26
CA PRO A 174 21.31 -10.06 12.81
C PRO A 174 20.45 -11.26 12.40
N LYS A 175 20.78 -11.89 11.27
CA LYS A 175 20.27 -13.18 10.80
C LYS A 175 20.38 -14.22 11.92
N ASN A 176 19.38 -14.31 12.80
CA ASN A 176 19.31 -15.36 13.81
C ASN A 176 17.88 -15.90 13.85
N LYS A 177 17.56 -16.65 12.77
CA LYS A 177 16.41 -17.54 12.48
C LYS A 177 15.90 -17.36 11.06
N GLN A 178 16.80 -17.45 10.07
CA GLN A 178 16.40 -18.18 8.88
C GLN A 178 16.46 -19.67 9.27
N LEU A 179 15.51 -20.50 8.84
CA LEU A 179 15.70 -21.97 8.74
C LEU A 179 15.72 -22.80 10.05
N LYS A 180 14.68 -22.72 10.89
CA LYS A 180 14.24 -23.89 11.71
C LYS A 180 12.87 -24.41 11.27
N LEU A 181 12.58 -24.31 9.97
CA LEU A 181 11.33 -24.75 9.35
C LEU A 181 11.52 -25.87 8.32
N ASN A 182 12.66 -26.56 8.27
CA ASN A 182 12.81 -27.60 7.24
C ASN A 182 13.77 -28.80 7.50
N VAL A 183 14.00 -29.24 8.75
CA VAL A 183 14.48 -30.63 8.99
C VAL A 183 14.02 -31.08 10.39
N LYS A 184 12.75 -31.47 10.52
CA LYS A 184 12.32 -32.46 11.52
C LYS A 184 11.13 -33.22 10.96
N THR A 185 11.35 -33.86 9.81
CA THR A 185 10.73 -35.15 9.46
C THR A 185 11.24 -36.15 10.50
N THR A 186 10.47 -36.43 11.55
CA THR A 186 9.65 -37.65 11.65
C THR A 186 10.45 -38.89 11.32
N ASP A 187 10.84 -39.56 12.41
CA ASP A 187 11.16 -40.98 12.49
C ASP A 187 10.12 -41.86 11.78
#